data_AF-A0A6S8JWF1-F1
#
_entry.id   AF-A0A6S8JWF1-F1
#
_cell.length_a   1.000
_cell.length_b   1.000
_cell.length_c   1.000
_cell.angle_alpha   90.00
_cell.angle_beta   90.00
_cell.angle_gamma   90.00
#
_symmetry.space_group_name_H-M   'P 1'
#
loop_
_entity.id
_entity.type
_entity.pdbx_description
1 polymer ?
#
loop_
_entity_poly.entity_id
_entity_poly.type
_entity_poly.pdbx_seq_one_letter_code
_entity_poly.pdbx_strand_id
1 'polypeptide(L)'
;MMKYFAASSLFTLFATSQAAGNLRGGRTQPDSQTQTFRVTVFDDLIRSGNGEFTSVHHIMSIPIVSGVESPESYDIELPEDFLADHLDLISMGELFIEVQGATVEVDVISLAEDAVITVMEERPIARRQLQSGVDERRVAALRVSMEGGATDKRQVVYTKAEIQRQLFDRPDVSLKNQYENCSNGAVRIIPSGVYEVTMPGIFEDYDSPADLRNQALTMLAKQLGVASANDRFDHVIVILPPNETPGFVGNAGVNHWVSTLNNEWSMDVMVYMHEIGHNFGLNHAKLSNGAGDYSSYMSATGWKPNLEGPAKCFNGASNNQLQWYKKINREIELDLSKDPTQMVTLAAFSEAKSTSAPILIDVGPYFLQYNLATGFNAGTELLRNEVTVSWGESSTGMTVVNDKGLVPDGNMFTGTVDGKTLRIAACEKSGNNMKLAITLGTSGSPCDIASEPAPTQPATTTTTKPTTTQPVTTKPATTQPAPTQPATTTTTKPTTTQPVTTKPPPTQPAATTTTQPTTTQPV
;
A
#
# COMPACT_ATOMS: atom_id res chain seq x y z
N MET A 1 -1.90 -29.22 17.92
CA MET A 1 -3.21 -29.40 17.25
C MET A 1 -3.85 -28.01 17.16
N MET A 2 -3.36 -27.20 16.21
CA MET A 2 -3.75 -25.79 16.02
C MET A 2 -5.11 -25.70 15.31
N LYS A 3 -6.03 -24.90 15.85
CA LYS A 3 -7.37 -24.67 15.31
C LYS A 3 -7.30 -23.52 14.29
N TYR A 4 -7.37 -23.86 13.01
CA TYR A 4 -7.63 -22.89 11.94
C TYR A 4 -9.12 -22.92 11.59
N PHE A 5 -9.79 -21.77 11.57
CA PHE A 5 -11.15 -21.65 11.03
C PHE A 5 -11.24 -20.47 10.06
N ALA A 6 -11.79 -20.76 8.88
CA ALA A 6 -12.09 -19.80 7.82
C ALA A 6 -13.26 -18.90 8.22
N ALA A 7 -13.10 -17.58 8.08
CA ALA A 7 -14.17 -16.62 8.32
C ALA A 7 -15.06 -16.46 7.08
N SER A 8 -16.27 -17.01 7.16
CA SER A 8 -17.41 -16.50 6.40
C SER A 8 -18.34 -15.83 7.40
N SER A 9 -18.34 -14.50 7.42
CA SER A 9 -19.36 -13.61 7.98
C SER A 9 -19.70 -13.78 9.47
N LEU A 10 -19.51 -12.69 10.23
CA LEU A 10 -19.66 -12.55 11.69
C LEU A 10 -18.56 -13.24 12.52
N PHE A 11 -17.83 -12.41 13.28
CA PHE A 11 -17.06 -12.80 14.47
C PHE A 11 -17.83 -13.87 15.26
N THR A 12 -17.38 -15.11 15.15
CA THR A 12 -17.77 -16.20 16.05
C THR A 12 -16.49 -16.85 16.54
N LEU A 13 -15.80 -16.19 17.47
CA LEU A 13 -14.74 -16.82 18.25
C LEU A 13 -15.40 -17.55 19.42
N PHE A 14 -15.28 -18.88 19.42
CA PHE A 14 -15.80 -19.74 20.47
C PHE A 14 -14.99 -19.57 21.76
N ALA A 15 -15.65 -19.13 22.83
CA ALA A 15 -15.19 -19.28 24.19
C ALA A 15 -14.93 -20.76 24.52
N THR A 16 -13.70 -21.10 24.92
CA THR A 16 -13.47 -22.30 25.74
C THR A 16 -13.52 -21.89 27.20
N SER A 17 -14.65 -22.19 27.84
CA SER A 17 -14.79 -22.15 29.29
C SER A 17 -14.22 -23.42 29.95
N GLN A 18 -13.93 -23.28 31.25
CA GLN A 18 -13.54 -24.27 32.27
C GLN A 18 -12.02 -24.28 32.58
N ALA A 19 -11.55 -24.15 33.82
CA ALA A 19 -12.22 -24.30 35.11
C ALA A 19 -11.55 -23.43 36.19
N ALA A 20 -12.39 -22.80 37.01
CA ALA A 20 -12.01 -22.25 38.30
C ALA A 20 -11.64 -23.39 39.26
N GLY A 21 -10.42 -23.35 39.79
CA GLY A 21 -9.95 -24.21 40.88
C GLY A 21 -9.21 -23.37 41.91
N ASN A 22 -9.90 -23.05 43.01
CA ASN A 22 -9.34 -22.40 44.20
C ASN A 22 -8.04 -23.06 44.68
N LEU A 23 -6.95 -22.29 44.87
CA LEU A 23 -6.04 -22.45 46.00
C LEU A 23 -5.44 -21.10 46.44
N ARG A 24 -5.59 -20.85 47.75
CA ARG A 24 -5.04 -19.71 48.51
C ARG A 24 -3.51 -19.71 48.50
N GLY A 25 -2.95 -18.50 48.46
CA GLY A 25 -1.79 -18.15 49.28
C GLY A 25 -0.55 -17.71 48.51
N GLY A 26 -0.27 -16.40 48.55
CA GLY A 26 1.01 -15.83 48.13
C GLY A 26 0.82 -14.55 47.33
N ARG A 27 0.65 -13.42 48.02
CA ARG A 27 0.73 -12.10 47.40
C ARG A 27 2.21 -11.84 47.11
N THR A 28 2.71 -12.33 45.98
CA THR A 28 3.92 -11.79 45.37
C THR A 28 3.52 -10.47 44.74
N GLN A 29 4.08 -9.38 45.25
CA GLN A 29 3.97 -8.05 44.68
C GLN A 29 4.47 -8.13 43.22
N PRO A 30 3.65 -7.81 42.20
CA PRO A 30 4.11 -7.88 40.82
C PRO A 30 5.24 -6.86 40.67
N ASP A 31 6.38 -7.36 40.20
CA ASP A 31 7.51 -6.51 39.79
C ASP A 31 6.96 -5.57 38.72
N SER A 32 6.94 -4.26 39.00
CA SER A 32 6.17 -3.26 38.26
C SER A 32 6.84 -2.90 36.93
N GLN A 33 7.15 -3.90 36.11
CA GLN A 33 7.69 -3.68 34.79
C GLN A 33 6.56 -3.15 33.91
N THR A 34 6.71 -1.87 33.59
CA THR A 34 5.87 -1.16 32.64
C THR A 34 6.51 -1.32 31.28
N GLN A 35 5.75 -1.81 30.31
CA GLN A 35 6.23 -2.04 28.95
C GLN A 35 5.41 -1.23 27.96
N THR A 36 6.06 -0.77 26.90
CA THR A 36 5.40 0.00 25.84
C THR A 36 5.33 -0.84 24.58
N PHE A 37 4.17 -0.84 23.92
CA PHE A 37 3.94 -1.58 22.70
C PHE A 37 3.27 -0.70 21.66
N ARG A 38 3.59 -0.94 20.38
CA ARG A 38 2.65 -0.65 19.30
C ARG A 38 1.82 -1.89 19.04
N VAL A 39 0.51 -1.72 18.95
CA VAL A 39 -0.41 -2.80 18.57
C VAL A 39 -0.82 -2.58 17.12
N THR A 40 -0.76 -3.66 16.34
CA THR A 40 -1.09 -3.64 14.93
C THR A 40 -1.73 -4.95 14.51
N VAL A 41 -2.38 -4.94 13.36
CA VAL A 41 -2.76 -6.17 12.68
C VAL A 41 -1.61 -6.68 11.83
N PHE A 42 -1.35 -7.98 11.90
CA PHE A 42 -0.61 -8.74 10.91
C PHE A 42 -1.62 -9.52 10.08
N ASP A 43 -1.65 -9.23 8.78
CA ASP A 43 -2.63 -9.78 7.86
C ASP A 43 -2.06 -10.99 7.14
N ASP A 44 -2.61 -12.16 7.42
CA ASP A 44 -2.26 -13.40 6.74
C ASP A 44 -3.03 -13.53 5.44
N LEU A 45 -2.31 -13.63 4.32
CA LEU A 45 -2.88 -14.02 3.04
C LEU A 45 -2.90 -15.55 2.93
N ILE A 46 -4.04 -16.15 3.29
CA ILE A 46 -4.26 -17.60 3.24
C ILE A 46 -5.21 -17.97 2.11
N ARG A 47 -4.81 -18.96 1.31
CA ARG A 47 -5.65 -19.58 0.30
C ARG A 47 -6.41 -20.77 0.90
N SER A 48 -7.73 -20.77 0.78
CA SER A 48 -8.57 -21.90 1.18
C SER A 48 -8.56 -23.04 0.15
N GLY A 49 -9.11 -24.20 0.52
CA GLY A 49 -9.24 -25.37 -0.36
C GLY A 49 -10.19 -25.17 -1.55
N ASN A 50 -11.16 -24.26 -1.44
CA ASN A 50 -12.01 -23.79 -2.55
C ASN A 50 -11.41 -22.58 -3.28
N GLY A 51 -10.15 -22.22 -2.94
CA GLY A 51 -9.35 -21.06 -3.32
C GLY A 51 -10.07 -19.74 -3.47
N GLU A 52 -10.94 -19.50 -2.51
CA GLU A 52 -11.11 -18.17 -1.98
C GLU A 52 -9.88 -17.81 -1.13
N PHE A 53 -9.59 -16.53 -1.01
CA PHE A 53 -8.60 -16.06 -0.06
C PHE A 53 -9.33 -15.67 1.21
N THR A 54 -8.86 -16.19 2.34
CA THR A 54 -9.29 -15.78 3.66
C THR A 54 -8.16 -14.98 4.28
N SER A 55 -8.46 -13.78 4.74
CA SER A 55 -7.57 -13.07 5.64
C SER A 55 -7.74 -13.59 7.06
N VAL A 56 -6.64 -13.89 7.72
CA VAL A 56 -6.63 -14.06 9.17
C VAL A 56 -5.90 -12.86 9.76
N HIS A 57 -6.58 -12.17 10.67
CA HIS A 57 -6.06 -10.98 11.32
C HIS A 57 -5.43 -11.40 12.65
N HIS A 58 -4.12 -11.25 12.77
CA HIS A 58 -3.40 -11.45 14.02
C HIS A 58 -3.20 -10.10 14.71
N ILE A 59 -3.66 -9.97 15.94
CA ILE A 59 -3.37 -8.77 16.74
C ILE A 59 -2.00 -8.97 17.35
N MET A 60 -1.03 -8.25 16.79
CA MET A 60 0.36 -8.32 17.19
C MET A 60 0.73 -7.09 17.99
N SER A 61 1.60 -7.29 18.95
CA SER A 61 2.30 -6.24 19.68
C SER A 61 3.76 -6.21 19.27
N ILE A 62 4.28 -5.00 19.14
CA ILE A 62 5.67 -4.71 18.82
C ILE A 62 6.23 -3.94 20.03
N PRO A 63 7.10 -4.56 20.84
CA PRO A 63 7.72 -3.88 21.97
C PRO A 63 8.47 -2.62 21.53
N ILE A 64 8.38 -1.57 22.32
CA ILE A 64 9.12 -0.33 22.12
C ILE A 64 10.17 -0.23 23.22
N VAL A 65 11.43 -0.45 22.85
CA VAL A 65 12.55 -0.44 23.78
C VAL A 65 13.39 0.80 23.52
N SER A 66 13.53 1.66 24.54
CA SER A 66 14.23 2.95 24.42
C SER A 66 13.70 3.82 23.27
N GLY A 67 12.38 3.76 23.02
CA GLY A 67 11.72 4.56 21.99
C GLY A 67 11.86 4.02 20.57
N VAL A 68 12.39 2.80 20.40
CA VAL A 68 12.55 2.13 19.11
C VAL A 68 11.70 0.86 19.09
N GLU A 69 10.92 0.67 18.03
CA GLU A 69 10.19 -0.59 17.80
C GLU A 69 11.16 -1.76 17.63
N SER A 70 10.91 -2.82 18.41
CA SER A 70 11.60 -4.10 18.30
C SER A 70 11.40 -4.68 16.91
N PRO A 71 12.40 -5.43 16.39
CA PRO A 71 12.18 -6.24 15.20
C PRO A 71 11.18 -7.38 15.38
N GLU A 72 10.93 -7.77 16.62
CA GLU A 72 10.05 -8.86 16.98
C GLU A 72 8.61 -8.35 17.10
N SER A 73 7.69 -9.12 16.54
CA SER A 73 6.27 -8.97 16.81
C SER A 73 5.77 -10.25 17.48
N TYR A 74 4.90 -10.07 18.46
CA TYR A 74 4.33 -11.13 19.29
C TYR A 74 2.82 -11.05 19.29
N ASP A 75 2.16 -12.21 19.30
CA ASP A 75 0.73 -12.25 19.59
C ASP A 75 0.48 -11.63 20.97
N ILE A 76 -0.59 -10.83 21.07
CA ILE A 76 -1.07 -10.26 22.33
C ILE A 76 -2.57 -10.48 22.45
N GLU A 77 -2.99 -10.97 23.62
CA GLU A 77 -4.41 -11.06 23.97
C GLU A 77 -4.80 -9.79 24.75
N LEU A 78 -5.64 -8.95 24.13
CA LEU A 78 -6.19 -7.74 24.75
C LEU A 78 -7.66 -7.97 25.14
N PRO A 79 -8.17 -7.29 26.19
CA PRO A 79 -9.58 -7.39 26.58
C PRO A 79 -10.52 -7.04 25.42
N GLU A 80 -11.63 -7.77 25.28
CA GLU A 80 -12.58 -7.61 24.15
C GLU A 80 -13.12 -6.18 24.02
N ASP A 81 -13.53 -5.57 25.14
CA ASP A 81 -14.04 -4.18 25.13
C ASP A 81 -12.97 -3.19 24.67
N PHE A 82 -11.71 -3.39 25.09
CA PHE A 82 -10.59 -2.56 24.68
C PHE A 82 -10.30 -2.69 23.17
N LEU A 83 -10.38 -3.92 22.63
CA LEU A 83 -10.24 -4.16 21.20
C LEU A 83 -11.35 -3.47 20.40
N ALA A 84 -12.59 -3.54 20.88
CA ALA A 84 -13.73 -2.91 20.21
C ALA A 84 -13.62 -1.38 20.19
N ASP A 85 -13.16 -0.78 21.29
CA ASP A 85 -13.00 0.68 21.43
C ASP A 85 -11.84 1.26 20.62
N HIS A 86 -10.87 0.43 20.20
CA HIS A 86 -9.64 0.86 19.54
C HIS A 86 -9.35 0.14 18.21
N LEU A 87 -10.35 -0.53 17.63
CA LEU A 87 -10.17 -1.34 16.41
C LEU A 87 -9.70 -0.50 15.21
N ASP A 88 -10.14 0.74 15.12
CA ASP A 88 -9.70 1.69 14.09
C ASP A 88 -8.19 1.96 14.20
N LEU A 89 -7.68 2.27 15.40
CA LEU A 89 -6.27 2.50 15.63
C LEU A 89 -5.44 1.22 15.42
N ILE A 90 -5.95 0.06 15.84
CA ILE A 90 -5.27 -1.24 15.65
C ILE A 90 -5.16 -1.58 14.16
N SER A 91 -6.26 -1.44 13.40
CA SER A 91 -6.30 -1.71 11.96
C SER A 91 -5.47 -0.75 11.11
N MET A 92 -5.14 0.43 11.65
CA MET A 92 -4.20 1.36 11.01
C MET A 92 -2.75 1.16 11.50
N GLY A 93 -2.53 0.27 12.48
CA GLY A 93 -1.24 0.10 13.15
C GLY A 93 -0.77 1.37 13.85
N GLU A 94 -1.71 2.15 14.40
CA GLU A 94 -1.49 3.43 15.07
C GLU A 94 -1.83 3.42 16.56
N LEU A 95 -2.20 2.24 17.12
CA LEU A 95 -2.42 2.10 18.54
C LEU A 95 -1.09 1.92 19.29
N PHE A 96 -0.78 2.84 20.20
CA PHE A 96 0.35 2.74 21.12
C PHE A 96 -0.18 2.59 22.55
N ILE A 97 0.32 1.59 23.27
CA ILE A 97 -0.11 1.30 24.63
C ILE A 97 1.07 1.17 25.57
N GLU A 98 0.86 1.59 26.81
CA GLU A 98 1.70 1.25 27.95
C GLU A 98 0.95 0.23 28.80
N VAL A 99 1.62 -0.86 29.17
CA VAL A 99 1.02 -1.93 29.95
C VAL A 99 1.87 -2.20 31.20
N GLN A 100 1.27 -1.92 32.35
CA GLN A 100 1.84 -2.27 33.65
C GLN A 100 1.49 -3.72 33.98
N GLY A 101 2.49 -4.54 34.30
CA GLY A 101 2.27 -5.98 34.56
C GLY A 101 2.29 -6.85 33.29
N ALA A 102 2.82 -6.33 32.19
CA ALA A 102 3.12 -7.15 31.01
C ALA A 102 4.47 -7.87 31.18
N THR A 103 4.53 -9.11 30.71
CA THR A 103 5.75 -9.91 30.60
C THR A 103 5.99 -10.27 29.14
N VAL A 104 7.21 -10.01 28.64
CA VAL A 104 7.64 -10.46 27.30
C VAL A 104 8.40 -11.76 27.51
N GLU A 105 7.82 -12.87 27.06
CA GLU A 105 8.50 -14.14 26.91
C GLU A 105 8.96 -14.30 25.46
N VAL A 106 9.69 -15.39 25.16
CA VAL A 106 10.36 -15.59 23.86
C VAL A 106 9.42 -15.48 22.67
N ASP A 107 8.14 -15.84 22.84
CA ASP A 107 7.17 -15.92 21.74
C ASP A 107 5.80 -15.27 22.02
N VAL A 108 5.56 -14.77 23.23
CA VAL A 108 4.25 -14.23 23.62
C VAL A 108 4.38 -13.08 24.60
N ILE A 109 3.48 -12.11 24.47
CA ILE A 109 3.27 -11.09 25.49
C ILE A 109 2.09 -11.52 26.36
N SER A 110 2.39 -11.84 27.62
CA SER A 110 1.40 -12.20 28.62
C SER A 110 1.09 -11.00 29.50
N LEU A 111 -0.20 -10.80 29.78
CA LEU A 111 -0.68 -9.75 30.67
C LEU A 111 -1.08 -10.37 32.00
N ALA A 112 -0.63 -9.79 33.11
CA ALA A 112 -1.13 -10.15 34.44
C ALA A 112 -2.65 -9.91 34.54
N GLU A 113 -3.35 -10.64 35.41
CA GLU A 113 -4.80 -10.49 35.62
C GLU A 113 -5.18 -9.05 36.06
N ASP A 114 -4.27 -8.37 36.76
CA ASP A 114 -4.39 -6.99 37.21
C ASP A 114 -3.60 -5.99 36.33
N ALA A 115 -3.25 -6.38 35.10
CA ALA A 115 -2.54 -5.50 34.18
C ALA A 115 -3.35 -4.24 33.88
N VAL A 116 -2.66 -3.09 33.86
CA VAL A 116 -3.26 -1.80 33.54
C VAL A 116 -2.77 -1.37 32.16
N ILE A 117 -3.70 -1.25 31.21
CA ILE A 117 -3.44 -0.82 29.84
C ILE A 117 -3.79 0.66 29.71
N THR A 118 -2.84 1.46 29.25
CA THR A 118 -3.01 2.89 29.00
C THR A 118 -2.73 3.20 27.55
N VAL A 119 -3.68 3.80 26.84
CA VAL A 119 -3.46 4.30 25.47
C VAL A 119 -2.58 5.55 25.52
N MET A 120 -1.55 5.58 24.70
CA MET A 120 -0.65 6.71 24.58
C MET A 120 -1.18 7.69 23.54
N GLU A 121 -1.36 8.96 23.93
CA GLU A 121 -1.80 10.02 23.00
C GLU A 121 -0.72 10.42 21.99
N GLU A 122 0.57 10.19 22.32
CA GLU A 122 1.71 10.56 21.48
C GLU A 122 2.54 9.32 21.09
N ARG A 123 2.99 9.29 19.83
CA ARG A 123 3.91 8.26 19.32
C ARG A 123 5.25 8.35 20.07
N PRO A 124 5.75 7.26 20.68
CA PRO A 124 6.98 7.28 21.48
C PRO A 124 8.23 7.80 20.78
N ILE A 125 8.31 7.82 19.43
CA ILE A 125 9.18 8.71 18.64
C ILE A 125 8.61 8.75 17.22
N ALA A 126 8.22 9.94 16.76
CA ALA A 126 7.87 10.15 15.36
C ALA A 126 9.14 10.05 14.49
N ARG A 127 9.22 9.06 13.59
CA ARG A 127 9.92 9.32 12.32
C ARG A 127 9.13 10.41 11.61
N ARG A 128 9.63 11.64 11.77
CA ARG A 128 9.13 12.87 11.15
C ARG A 128 8.99 12.67 9.64
N GLN A 129 7.79 12.35 9.16
CA GLN A 129 7.44 12.49 7.75
C GLN A 129 6.69 13.80 7.54
N LEU A 130 7.45 14.88 7.51
CA LEU A 130 7.08 16.05 6.74
C LEU A 130 8.34 16.58 6.07
N GLN A 131 8.47 16.29 4.77
CA GLN A 131 9.15 17.20 3.87
C GLN A 131 8.59 17.03 2.45
N SER A 132 8.24 18.14 1.84
CA SER A 132 7.85 18.26 0.44
C SER A 132 8.97 17.70 -0.45
N GLY A 133 8.87 16.42 -0.81
CA GLY A 133 9.89 15.67 -1.54
C GLY A 133 9.38 14.28 -1.91
N VAL A 134 10.19 13.54 -2.67
CA VAL A 134 9.96 12.11 -2.96
C VAL A 134 10.20 11.32 -1.66
N ASP A 135 9.29 10.44 -1.30
CA ASP A 135 9.45 9.51 -0.17
C ASP A 135 10.33 8.33 -0.59
N GLU A 136 11.59 8.37 -0.19
CA GLU A 136 12.57 7.34 -0.52
C GLU A 136 12.61 6.26 0.56
N ARG A 137 12.30 5.00 0.18
CA ARG A 137 12.28 3.86 1.09
C ARG A 137 13.36 2.85 0.72
N ARG A 138 14.29 2.59 1.64
CA ARG A 138 15.30 1.54 1.50
C ARG A 138 14.66 0.19 1.75
N VAL A 139 14.62 -0.66 0.73
CA VAL A 139 14.02 -1.99 0.83
C VAL A 139 15.07 -3.06 0.58
N ALA A 140 15.18 -4.00 1.51
CA ALA A 140 16.01 -5.20 1.38
C ALA A 140 15.13 -6.45 1.33
N ALA A 141 15.65 -7.53 0.74
CA ALA A 141 15.06 -8.86 0.87
C ALA A 141 16.01 -9.77 1.66
N LEU A 142 15.46 -10.65 2.48
CA LEU A 142 16.18 -11.64 3.28
C LEU A 142 15.74 -13.03 2.85
N ARG A 143 16.63 -13.76 2.19
CA ARG A 143 16.44 -15.19 1.87
C ARG A 143 16.82 -16.02 3.09
N VAL A 144 15.87 -16.78 3.64
CA VAL A 144 16.11 -17.69 4.77
C VAL A 144 16.38 -19.09 4.24
N SER A 145 17.42 -19.75 4.73
CA SER A 145 17.77 -21.14 4.38
C SER A 145 18.01 -21.97 5.62
N MET A 146 17.82 -23.29 5.55
CA MET A 146 18.05 -24.20 6.68
C MET A 146 19.40 -24.94 6.52
N GLU A 147 20.13 -25.17 7.61
CA GLU A 147 21.44 -25.84 7.62
C GLU A 147 21.38 -27.29 7.11
N GLY A 148 20.24 -27.97 7.24
CA GLY A 148 19.98 -29.33 6.73
C GLY A 148 20.20 -29.52 5.21
N GLY A 149 20.48 -28.44 4.48
CA GLY A 149 20.97 -28.45 3.11
C GLY A 149 19.94 -28.88 2.07
N ALA A 150 20.38 -29.06 0.82
CA ALA A 150 19.54 -29.41 -0.34
C ALA A 150 18.87 -30.80 -0.26
N THR A 151 19.21 -31.61 0.76
CA THR A 151 18.52 -32.88 1.08
C THR A 151 17.20 -32.67 1.80
N ASP A 152 17.02 -31.50 2.42
CA ASP A 152 15.74 -31.05 2.95
C ASP A 152 14.96 -30.35 1.84
N LYS A 153 13.74 -30.83 1.57
CA LYS A 153 12.84 -30.25 0.54
C LYS A 153 12.34 -28.85 0.94
N ARG A 154 12.71 -28.35 2.12
CA ARG A 154 12.35 -27.03 2.65
C ARG A 154 13.46 -26.01 2.49
N GLN A 155 13.78 -25.68 1.25
CA GLN A 155 14.67 -24.57 0.91
C GLN A 155 13.93 -23.57 0.03
N VAL A 156 14.26 -22.29 0.19
CA VAL A 156 13.76 -21.25 -0.74
C VAL A 156 14.24 -21.59 -2.14
N VAL A 157 13.32 -21.77 -3.07
CA VAL A 157 13.62 -22.29 -4.42
C VAL A 157 14.39 -21.31 -5.28
N TYR A 158 14.27 -20.01 -4.99
CA TYR A 158 14.92 -18.95 -5.76
C TYR A 158 16.24 -18.50 -5.12
N THR A 159 17.23 -18.24 -5.97
CA THR A 159 18.53 -17.69 -5.60
C THR A 159 18.44 -16.20 -5.29
N LYS A 160 19.45 -15.66 -4.60
CA LYS A 160 19.57 -14.20 -4.38
C LYS A 160 19.51 -13.38 -5.67
N ALA A 161 20.12 -13.89 -6.74
CA ALA A 161 20.15 -13.20 -8.04
C ALA A 161 18.76 -13.16 -8.70
N GLU A 162 17.99 -14.24 -8.61
CA GLU A 162 16.61 -14.29 -9.11
C GLU A 162 15.70 -13.35 -8.30
N ILE A 163 15.82 -13.37 -6.97
CA ILE A 163 15.07 -12.45 -6.08
C ILE A 163 15.41 -10.99 -6.40
N GLN A 164 16.71 -10.65 -6.50
CA GLN A 164 17.18 -9.31 -6.83
C GLN A 164 16.61 -8.85 -8.17
N ARG A 165 16.68 -9.73 -9.18
CA ARG A 165 16.15 -9.45 -10.50
C ARG A 165 14.64 -9.17 -10.45
N GLN A 166 13.88 -10.04 -9.79
CA GLN A 166 12.42 -9.95 -9.75
C GLN A 166 11.92 -8.72 -8.99
N LEU A 167 12.49 -8.45 -7.81
CA LEU A 167 12.03 -7.35 -6.97
C LEU A 167 12.52 -5.97 -7.45
N PHE A 168 13.74 -5.89 -7.98
CA PHE A 168 14.41 -4.59 -8.12
C PHE A 168 14.94 -4.27 -9.52
N ASP A 169 15.41 -5.26 -10.28
CA ASP A 169 16.14 -4.98 -11.53
C ASP A 169 15.27 -5.15 -12.80
N ARG A 170 14.12 -5.82 -12.69
CA ARG A 170 13.20 -5.96 -13.83
C ARG A 170 12.70 -4.59 -14.30
N PRO A 171 12.83 -4.27 -15.60
CA PRO A 171 12.47 -2.97 -16.14
C PRO A 171 10.96 -2.79 -16.37
N ASP A 172 10.22 -3.89 -16.48
CA ASP A 172 8.79 -3.93 -16.69
C ASP A 172 8.05 -3.82 -15.35
N VAL A 173 7.84 -4.96 -14.68
CA VAL A 173 7.04 -5.08 -13.46
C VAL A 173 7.95 -5.60 -12.36
N SER A 174 8.23 -4.73 -11.40
CA SER A 174 9.04 -5.01 -10.21
C SER A 174 8.50 -4.17 -9.05
N LEU A 175 8.84 -4.54 -7.82
CA LEU A 175 8.48 -3.76 -6.63
C LEU A 175 8.92 -2.31 -6.82
N LYS A 176 10.17 -2.12 -7.26
CA LYS A 176 10.75 -0.80 -7.48
C LYS A 176 9.95 0.02 -8.50
N ASN A 177 9.73 -0.52 -9.69
CA ASN A 177 9.11 0.24 -10.77
C ASN A 177 7.61 0.43 -10.55
N GLN A 178 6.92 -0.56 -9.99
CA GLN A 178 5.48 -0.42 -9.74
C GLN A 178 5.18 0.57 -8.63
N TYR A 179 5.93 0.63 -7.53
CA TYR A 179 5.75 1.70 -6.54
C TYR A 179 6.03 3.08 -7.14
N GLU A 180 7.09 3.23 -7.94
CA GLU A 180 7.40 4.51 -8.57
C GLU A 180 6.33 4.93 -9.60
N ASN A 181 5.78 3.99 -10.36
CA ASN A 181 4.72 4.26 -11.33
C ASN A 181 3.37 4.52 -10.67
N CYS A 182 2.94 3.64 -9.77
CA CYS A 182 1.66 3.73 -9.06
C CYS A 182 1.58 4.87 -8.05
N SER A 183 2.71 5.52 -7.71
CA SER A 183 2.74 6.73 -6.88
C SER A 183 3.01 8.00 -7.68
N ASN A 184 3.18 7.91 -9.00
CA ASN A 184 3.63 9.01 -9.84
C ASN A 184 4.91 9.69 -9.32
N GLY A 185 5.85 8.87 -8.82
CA GLY A 185 7.10 9.33 -8.25
C GLY A 185 6.99 9.96 -6.85
N ALA A 186 5.83 9.89 -6.19
CA ALA A 186 5.71 10.30 -4.80
C ALA A 186 6.49 9.36 -3.86
N VAL A 187 6.62 8.08 -4.23
CA VAL A 187 7.43 7.08 -3.53
C VAL A 187 8.49 6.53 -4.47
N ARG A 188 9.71 6.34 -3.95
CA ARG A 188 10.79 5.67 -4.65
C ARG A 188 11.42 4.60 -3.77
N ILE A 189 11.36 3.36 -4.24
CA ILE A 189 12.08 2.25 -3.61
C ILE A 189 13.57 2.37 -3.95
N ILE A 190 14.40 2.31 -2.92
CA ILE A 190 15.86 2.26 -3.00
C ILE A 190 16.29 0.81 -2.72
N PRO A 191 16.60 0.01 -3.77
CA PRO A 191 17.04 -1.37 -3.58
C PRO A 191 18.29 -1.43 -2.70
N SER A 192 18.21 -2.16 -1.60
CA SER A 192 19.29 -2.27 -0.61
C SER A 192 19.93 -3.67 -0.57
N GLY A 193 19.65 -4.47 -1.61
CA GLY A 193 20.23 -5.79 -1.84
C GLY A 193 19.37 -6.94 -1.33
N VAL A 194 19.79 -8.15 -1.71
CA VAL A 194 19.25 -9.41 -1.18
C VAL A 194 20.30 -10.05 -0.27
N TYR A 195 19.92 -10.25 0.99
CA TYR A 195 20.71 -10.90 2.02
C TYR A 195 20.29 -12.35 2.16
N GLU A 196 21.12 -13.14 2.83
CA GLU A 196 20.88 -14.55 3.06
C GLU A 196 21.43 -14.94 4.42
N VAL A 197 20.59 -15.65 5.18
CA VAL A 197 20.96 -16.25 6.47
C VAL A 197 20.68 -17.74 6.40
N THR A 198 21.55 -18.52 7.05
CA THR A 198 21.37 -19.95 7.22
C THR A 198 21.01 -20.20 8.68
N MET A 199 19.78 -20.63 8.89
CA MET A 199 19.21 -20.97 10.18
C MET A 199 19.70 -22.36 10.60
N PRO A 200 20.12 -22.54 11.86
CA PRO A 200 20.51 -23.85 12.37
C PRO A 200 19.31 -24.81 12.38
N GLY A 201 19.58 -26.11 12.22
CA GLY A 201 18.54 -27.15 12.31
C GLY A 201 17.62 -27.26 11.09
N ILE A 202 16.40 -27.74 11.33
CA ILE A 202 15.31 -27.91 10.36
C ILE A 202 14.13 -27.00 10.68
N PHE A 203 13.18 -26.85 9.76
CA PHE A 203 12.04 -25.94 9.93
C PHE A 203 11.19 -26.30 11.17
N GLU A 204 11.05 -27.58 11.46
CA GLU A 204 10.29 -28.11 12.60
C GLU A 204 10.92 -27.84 13.97
N ASP A 205 12.17 -27.34 14.00
CA ASP A 205 12.83 -26.92 15.25
C ASP A 205 12.34 -25.54 15.74
N TYR A 206 11.51 -24.86 14.96
CA TYR A 206 10.97 -23.52 15.26
C TYR A 206 9.48 -23.63 15.58
N ASP A 207 9.03 -22.87 16.58
CA ASP A 207 7.67 -22.99 17.11
C ASP A 207 6.61 -22.50 16.12
N SER A 208 6.99 -21.55 15.26
CA SER A 208 6.12 -21.00 14.22
C SER A 208 6.90 -20.37 13.06
N PRO A 209 6.25 -20.11 11.91
CA PRO A 209 6.85 -19.28 10.86
C PRO A 209 7.25 -17.88 11.34
N ALA A 210 6.54 -17.32 12.33
CA ALA A 210 6.85 -16.01 12.91
C ALA A 210 8.12 -16.06 13.76
N ASP A 211 8.31 -17.11 14.55
CA ASP A 211 9.54 -17.36 15.31
C ASP A 211 10.75 -17.50 14.36
N LEU A 212 10.65 -18.35 13.34
CA LEU A 212 11.71 -18.50 12.32
C LEU A 212 12.07 -17.15 11.67
N ARG A 213 11.07 -16.34 11.32
CA ARG A 213 11.27 -14.98 10.76
C ARG A 213 12.00 -14.08 11.76
N ASN A 214 11.58 -14.05 13.01
CA ASN A 214 12.17 -13.20 14.05
C ASN A 214 13.64 -13.59 14.29
N GLN A 215 13.93 -14.88 14.43
CA GLN A 215 15.32 -15.37 14.58
C GLN A 215 16.18 -15.05 13.35
N ALA A 216 15.62 -15.18 12.13
CA ALA A 216 16.32 -14.81 10.89
C ALA A 216 16.65 -13.30 10.82
N LEU A 217 15.75 -12.43 11.28
CA LEU A 217 16.00 -10.98 11.36
C LEU A 217 17.08 -10.65 12.39
N THR A 218 17.12 -11.35 13.53
CA THR A 218 18.19 -11.22 14.52
C THR A 218 19.55 -11.64 13.94
N MET A 219 19.60 -12.73 13.17
CA MET A 219 20.82 -13.13 12.45
C MET A 219 21.25 -12.10 11.41
N LEU A 220 20.31 -11.52 10.66
CA LEU A 220 20.58 -10.45 9.71
C LEU A 220 21.15 -9.21 10.41
N ALA A 221 20.53 -8.76 11.51
CA ALA A 221 21.00 -7.61 12.28
C ALA A 221 22.44 -7.81 12.77
N LYS A 222 22.75 -9.02 13.29
CA LYS A 222 24.10 -9.42 13.67
C LYS A 222 25.08 -9.40 12.50
N GLN A 223 24.69 -9.92 11.34
CA GLN A 223 25.52 -9.89 10.11
C GLN A 223 25.81 -8.45 9.66
N LEU A 224 24.87 -7.54 9.84
CA LEU A 224 24.99 -6.12 9.49
C LEU A 224 25.72 -5.28 10.55
N GLY A 225 25.94 -5.82 11.75
CA GLY A 225 26.54 -5.10 12.87
C GLY A 225 25.66 -3.98 13.41
N VAL A 226 24.33 -4.18 13.42
CA VAL A 226 23.33 -3.21 13.92
C VAL A 226 22.44 -3.86 14.99
N ALA A 227 21.71 -3.04 15.74
CA ALA A 227 20.79 -3.55 16.77
C ALA A 227 19.56 -4.20 16.14
N SER A 228 19.04 -3.59 15.07
CA SER A 228 17.92 -4.12 14.30
C SER A 228 18.08 -3.81 12.81
N ALA A 229 17.53 -4.66 11.94
CA ALA A 229 17.60 -4.42 10.49
C ALA A 229 16.90 -3.12 10.06
N ASN A 230 15.91 -2.64 10.83
CA ASN A 230 15.23 -1.36 10.59
C ASN A 230 16.09 -0.11 10.85
N ASP A 231 17.29 -0.27 11.44
CA ASP A 231 18.32 0.77 11.50
C ASP A 231 18.88 1.08 10.09
N ARG A 232 18.83 0.10 9.19
CA ARG A 232 19.43 0.16 7.84
C ARG A 232 18.41 0.24 6.74
N PHE A 233 17.26 -0.38 6.94
CA PHE A 233 16.21 -0.49 5.93
C PHE A 233 14.90 0.08 6.46
N ASP A 234 14.13 0.66 5.56
CA ASP A 234 12.79 1.15 5.88
C ASP A 234 11.77 0.01 5.74
N HIS A 235 12.04 -0.98 4.86
CA HIS A 235 11.32 -2.24 4.81
C HIS A 235 12.25 -3.44 4.56
N VAL A 236 11.90 -4.61 5.10
CA VAL A 236 12.55 -5.89 4.82
C VAL A 236 11.51 -6.94 4.43
N ILE A 237 11.71 -7.54 3.26
CA ILE A 237 10.95 -8.69 2.79
C ILE A 237 11.68 -9.97 3.20
N VAL A 238 11.14 -10.71 4.16
CA VAL A 238 11.66 -12.00 4.61
C VAL A 238 11.04 -13.12 3.76
N ILE A 239 11.87 -13.89 3.07
CA ILE A 239 11.44 -15.02 2.25
C ILE A 239 11.72 -16.30 3.03
N LEU A 240 10.66 -16.91 3.55
CA LEU A 240 10.76 -18.15 4.32
C LEU A 240 10.79 -19.38 3.39
N PRO A 241 11.43 -20.48 3.83
CA PRO A 241 11.29 -21.77 3.16
C PRO A 241 9.83 -22.22 3.08
N PRO A 242 9.50 -23.22 2.23
CA PRO A 242 8.14 -23.72 2.14
C PRO A 242 7.63 -24.14 3.52
N ASN A 243 6.54 -23.52 3.95
CA ASN A 243 5.88 -23.88 5.19
C ASN A 243 4.84 -25.00 4.98
N GLU A 244 4.44 -25.65 6.07
CA GLU A 244 3.41 -26.68 6.03
C GLU A 244 1.99 -26.12 6.00
N THR A 245 1.80 -24.84 6.35
CA THR A 245 0.48 -24.20 6.40
C THR A 245 -0.12 -24.16 5.00
N PRO A 246 -1.13 -25.00 4.71
CA PRO A 246 -1.66 -25.10 3.36
C PRO A 246 -2.24 -23.76 2.92
N GLY A 247 -1.77 -23.25 1.79
CA GLY A 247 -2.29 -22.02 1.19
C GLY A 247 -1.71 -20.72 1.73
N PHE A 248 -0.78 -20.73 2.69
CA PHE A 248 -0.09 -19.49 3.10
C PHE A 248 0.69 -18.89 1.92
N VAL A 249 0.48 -17.60 1.64
CA VAL A 249 1.12 -16.89 0.53
C VAL A 249 2.12 -15.87 1.04
N GLY A 250 1.68 -15.06 1.99
CA GLY A 250 2.45 -13.99 2.60
C GLY A 250 1.72 -13.42 3.81
N ASN A 251 2.43 -12.57 4.53
CA ASN A 251 1.89 -11.79 5.64
C ASN A 251 2.74 -10.54 5.86
N ALA A 252 2.11 -9.45 6.27
CA ALA A 252 2.79 -8.25 6.69
C ALA A 252 2.05 -7.55 7.84
N GLY A 253 2.84 -6.81 8.63
CA GLY A 253 2.27 -5.90 9.62
C GLY A 253 1.80 -4.61 8.97
N VAL A 254 0.60 -4.16 9.33
CA VAL A 254 0.09 -2.85 8.93
C VAL A 254 0.96 -1.74 9.55
N ASN A 255 1.39 -0.79 8.73
CA ASN A 255 2.28 0.31 9.16
C ASN A 255 3.56 -0.21 9.86
N HIS A 256 4.04 -1.41 9.49
CA HIS A 256 5.25 -2.04 10.01
C HIS A 256 6.33 -2.12 8.92
N TRP A 257 7.56 -2.47 9.29
CA TRP A 257 8.69 -2.50 8.35
C TRP A 257 8.97 -3.92 7.79
N VAL A 258 8.31 -4.95 8.32
CA VAL A 258 8.51 -6.35 7.91
C VAL A 258 7.35 -6.85 7.06
N SER A 259 7.69 -7.51 5.96
CA SER A 259 6.83 -8.34 5.13
C SER A 259 7.41 -9.76 5.06
N THR A 260 6.57 -10.79 5.03
CA THR A 260 6.97 -12.20 4.96
C THR A 260 6.35 -12.84 3.73
N LEU A 261 7.15 -13.45 2.87
CA LEU A 261 6.66 -14.16 1.68
C LEU A 261 6.99 -15.64 1.76
N ASN A 262 6.06 -16.48 1.30
CA ASN A 262 6.26 -17.92 1.24
C ASN A 262 6.97 -18.33 -0.05
N ASN A 263 8.21 -18.82 0.05
CA ASN A 263 8.91 -19.58 -0.97
C ASN A 263 8.57 -19.23 -2.44
N GLU A 264 7.69 -20.01 -3.11
CA GLU A 264 7.36 -19.82 -4.53
C GLU A 264 6.62 -18.51 -4.83
N TRP A 265 5.84 -18.01 -3.86
CA TRP A 265 5.08 -16.76 -3.94
C TRP A 265 5.96 -15.52 -3.82
N SER A 266 7.20 -15.67 -3.36
CA SER A 266 8.13 -14.53 -3.22
C SER A 266 8.43 -13.82 -4.55
N MET A 267 8.17 -14.48 -5.69
CA MET A 267 8.38 -13.91 -7.02
C MET A 267 7.10 -13.30 -7.63
N ASP A 268 5.94 -13.46 -6.99
CA ASP A 268 4.67 -12.92 -7.49
C ASP A 268 4.54 -11.44 -7.15
N VAL A 269 4.37 -10.60 -8.17
CA VAL A 269 4.20 -9.14 -8.00
C VAL A 269 2.99 -8.77 -7.19
N MET A 270 1.89 -9.52 -7.30
CA MET A 270 0.74 -9.28 -6.46
C MET A 270 1.14 -9.34 -5.00
N VAL A 271 1.85 -10.40 -4.64
CA VAL A 271 2.18 -10.71 -3.26
C VAL A 271 3.13 -9.66 -2.70
N TYR A 272 4.27 -9.40 -3.33
CA TYR A 272 5.20 -8.42 -2.75
C TYR A 272 4.70 -6.98 -2.82
N MET A 273 3.84 -6.61 -3.78
CA MET A 273 3.19 -5.29 -3.77
C MET A 273 2.16 -5.18 -2.66
N HIS A 274 1.39 -6.26 -2.41
CA HIS A 274 0.38 -6.37 -1.36
C HIS A 274 0.99 -6.28 0.04
N GLU A 275 1.99 -7.11 0.33
CA GLU A 275 2.62 -7.14 1.66
C GLU A 275 3.34 -5.81 1.98
N ILE A 276 4.04 -5.23 1.00
CA ILE A 276 4.61 -3.88 1.19
C ILE A 276 3.49 -2.83 1.29
N GLY A 277 2.32 -3.05 0.69
CA GLY A 277 1.14 -2.19 0.82
C GLY A 277 0.68 -2.10 2.28
N HIS A 278 0.64 -3.23 3.00
CA HIS A 278 0.42 -3.26 4.44
C HIS A 278 1.47 -2.45 5.19
N ASN A 279 2.75 -2.58 4.84
CA ASN A 279 3.81 -1.77 5.45
C ASN A 279 3.62 -0.25 5.24
N PHE A 280 2.93 0.18 4.18
CA PHE A 280 2.50 1.57 3.97
C PHE A 280 1.17 1.94 4.67
N GLY A 281 0.60 1.03 5.45
CA GLY A 281 -0.63 1.24 6.23
C GLY A 281 -1.92 0.82 5.53
N LEU A 282 -1.85 0.22 4.34
CA LEU A 282 -3.05 -0.22 3.64
C LEU A 282 -3.61 -1.51 4.26
N ASN A 283 -4.93 -1.61 4.31
CA ASN A 283 -5.63 -2.86 4.57
C ASN A 283 -6.09 -3.52 3.28
N HIS A 284 -6.62 -4.73 3.39
CA HIS A 284 -7.23 -5.45 2.29
C HIS A 284 -8.33 -4.67 1.54
N ALA A 285 -8.50 -5.01 0.27
CA ALA A 285 -9.58 -4.55 -0.58
C ALA A 285 -10.60 -5.67 -0.86
N LYS A 286 -11.89 -5.33 -0.88
CA LYS A 286 -12.98 -6.25 -1.22
C LYS A 286 -14.00 -5.64 -2.16
N LEU A 287 -14.75 -6.47 -2.87
CA LEU A 287 -15.92 -5.99 -3.64
C LEU A 287 -17.12 -5.77 -2.72
N SER A 288 -17.96 -4.80 -3.08
CA SER A 288 -19.20 -4.47 -2.36
C SER A 288 -20.21 -5.63 -2.29
N ASN A 289 -20.12 -6.58 -3.21
CA ASN A 289 -20.98 -7.77 -3.25
C ASN A 289 -20.39 -8.99 -2.52
N GLY A 290 -19.22 -8.85 -1.88
CA GLY A 290 -18.55 -9.93 -1.15
C GLY A 290 -17.84 -10.97 -2.03
N ALA A 291 -17.83 -10.81 -3.36
CA ALA A 291 -17.03 -11.68 -4.22
C ALA A 291 -15.53 -11.31 -4.15
N GLY A 292 -14.68 -12.23 -4.62
CA GLY A 292 -13.23 -12.00 -4.66
C GLY A 292 -12.86 -10.79 -5.50
N ASP A 293 -12.18 -9.82 -4.89
CA ASP A 293 -11.65 -8.64 -5.57
C ASP A 293 -10.32 -8.98 -6.26
N TYR A 294 -10.15 -8.54 -7.50
CA TYR A 294 -8.91 -8.63 -8.29
C TYR A 294 -8.54 -7.28 -8.93
N SER A 295 -9.19 -6.19 -8.51
CA SER A 295 -9.11 -4.88 -9.15
C SER A 295 -7.86 -4.08 -8.77
N SER A 296 -7.17 -4.44 -7.68
CA SER A 296 -6.04 -3.67 -7.14
C SER A 296 -4.94 -4.56 -6.55
N TYR A 297 -3.85 -4.00 -6.03
CA TYR A 297 -2.83 -4.79 -5.34
C TYR A 297 -3.22 -5.22 -3.92
N MET A 298 -4.12 -4.51 -3.24
CA MET A 298 -4.62 -4.91 -1.92
C MET A 298 -5.76 -5.95 -2.00
N SER A 299 -6.07 -6.43 -3.20
CA SER A 299 -7.09 -7.45 -3.43
C SER A 299 -6.47 -8.85 -3.47
N ALA A 300 -7.28 -9.88 -3.74
CA ALA A 300 -6.81 -11.25 -3.88
C ALA A 300 -5.83 -11.44 -5.06
N THR A 301 -4.99 -12.47 -4.96
CA THR A 301 -4.05 -12.91 -6.00
C THR A 301 -4.57 -14.16 -6.73
N GLY A 302 -3.92 -14.56 -7.84
CA GLY A 302 -4.29 -15.74 -8.62
C GLY A 302 -4.04 -17.08 -7.91
N TRP A 303 -4.37 -18.18 -8.58
CA TRP A 303 -4.28 -19.56 -8.05
C TRP A 303 -2.87 -20.16 -8.01
N LYS A 304 -1.90 -19.47 -8.60
CA LYS A 304 -0.49 -19.85 -8.65
C LYS A 304 0.35 -18.58 -8.77
N PRO A 305 1.62 -18.60 -8.34
CA PRO A 305 2.52 -17.48 -8.51
C PRO A 305 2.56 -17.00 -9.97
N ASN A 306 2.32 -15.71 -10.18
CA ASN A 306 2.49 -15.07 -11.48
C ASN A 306 3.77 -14.23 -11.49
N LEU A 307 4.82 -14.80 -12.09
CA LEU A 307 6.12 -14.14 -12.15
C LEU A 307 6.14 -12.98 -13.14
N GLU A 308 5.18 -12.86 -14.05
CA GLU A 308 5.21 -11.85 -15.13
C GLU A 308 4.32 -10.63 -14.89
N GLY A 309 3.48 -10.66 -13.86
CA GLY A 309 2.48 -9.63 -13.65
C GLY A 309 1.44 -10.03 -12.61
N PRO A 310 0.32 -9.30 -12.51
CA PRO A 310 -0.10 -8.19 -13.36
C PRO A 310 0.55 -6.85 -13.01
N ALA A 311 0.70 -5.99 -14.02
CA ALA A 311 0.94 -4.56 -13.84
C ALA A 311 -0.40 -3.85 -13.56
N LYS A 312 -0.70 -3.54 -12.30
CA LYS A 312 -1.86 -2.74 -11.88
C LYS A 312 -1.45 -1.81 -10.74
N CYS A 313 -2.39 -1.12 -10.10
CA CYS A 313 -2.11 -0.26 -8.95
C CYS A 313 -3.17 -0.41 -7.86
N PHE A 314 -3.01 0.32 -6.76
CA PHE A 314 -4.00 0.41 -5.70
C PHE A 314 -5.31 1.06 -6.20
N ASN A 315 -6.42 0.82 -5.49
CA ASN A 315 -7.71 1.44 -5.80
C ASN A 315 -7.76 2.91 -5.34
N GLY A 316 -8.85 3.62 -5.70
CA GLY A 316 -8.99 5.04 -5.39
C GLY A 316 -8.95 5.36 -3.89
N ALA A 317 -9.61 4.55 -3.06
CA ALA A 317 -9.62 4.72 -1.61
C ALA A 317 -8.23 4.52 -0.98
N SER A 318 -7.50 3.48 -1.40
CA SER A 318 -6.11 3.26 -0.97
C SER A 318 -5.20 4.41 -1.41
N ASN A 319 -5.31 4.87 -2.66
CA ASN A 319 -4.52 6.00 -3.15
C ASN A 319 -4.86 7.31 -2.42
N ASN A 320 -6.12 7.49 -2.01
CA ASN A 320 -6.51 8.59 -1.13
C ASN A 320 -5.80 8.45 0.22
N GLN A 321 -5.89 7.31 0.91
CA GLN A 321 -5.20 7.07 2.18
C GLN A 321 -3.70 7.37 2.12
N LEU A 322 -3.02 6.95 1.04
CA LEU A 322 -1.60 7.18 0.82
C LEU A 322 -1.23 8.63 0.51
N GLN A 323 -2.20 9.43 0.05
CA GLN A 323 -2.05 10.86 -0.24
C GLN A 323 -0.97 11.19 -1.30
N TRP A 324 -0.56 10.22 -2.13
CA TRP A 324 0.44 10.40 -3.19
C TRP A 324 0.03 11.44 -4.24
N TYR A 325 -1.29 11.62 -4.40
CA TYR A 325 -1.88 12.39 -5.48
C TYR A 325 -2.44 13.75 -5.07
N LYS A 326 -2.21 14.22 -3.83
CA LYS A 326 -2.77 15.50 -3.31
C LYS A 326 -2.66 16.70 -4.28
N LYS A 327 -1.62 16.76 -5.12
CA LYS A 327 -1.41 17.86 -6.08
C LYS A 327 -2.24 17.79 -7.36
N ILE A 328 -2.66 16.58 -7.76
CA ILE A 328 -3.39 16.31 -9.02
C ILE A 328 -4.73 15.62 -8.78
N ASN A 329 -5.07 15.36 -7.52
CA ASN A 329 -6.41 14.98 -7.08
C ASN A 329 -7.34 16.19 -7.17
N ARG A 330 -8.63 15.94 -7.44
CA ARG A 330 -9.69 16.93 -7.37
C ARG A 330 -10.73 16.48 -6.36
N GLU A 331 -10.81 17.20 -5.26
CA GLU A 331 -11.93 17.11 -4.34
C GLU A 331 -13.15 17.84 -4.93
N ILE A 332 -14.31 17.21 -4.85
CA ILE A 332 -15.59 17.82 -5.22
C ILE A 332 -16.33 18.21 -3.95
N GLU A 333 -16.41 19.52 -3.71
CA GLU A 333 -17.30 20.08 -2.70
C GLU A 333 -18.75 19.91 -3.15
N LEU A 334 -19.51 19.11 -2.40
CA LEU A 334 -20.88 18.77 -2.71
C LEU A 334 -21.87 19.86 -2.23
N ASP A 335 -21.93 21.00 -2.92
CA ASP A 335 -23.10 21.93 -2.84
C ASP A 335 -23.89 21.94 -4.16
N LEU A 336 -24.37 20.76 -4.53
CA LEU A 336 -25.22 20.54 -5.72
C LEU A 336 -26.68 20.98 -5.50
N SER A 337 -26.95 21.76 -4.43
CA SER A 337 -28.26 22.38 -4.24
C SER A 337 -28.50 23.57 -5.18
N LYS A 338 -27.41 24.13 -5.73
CA LYS A 338 -27.42 25.27 -6.66
C LYS A 338 -27.25 24.84 -8.11
N ASP A 339 -26.55 23.73 -8.35
CA ASP A 339 -26.39 23.09 -9.65
C ASP A 339 -26.84 21.63 -9.53
N PRO A 340 -27.90 21.19 -10.22
CA PRO A 340 -28.40 19.82 -10.09
C PRO A 340 -27.40 18.77 -10.58
N THR A 341 -26.34 19.14 -11.31
CA THR A 341 -25.35 18.19 -11.82
C THR A 341 -23.97 18.80 -12.02
N GLN A 342 -22.95 18.16 -11.46
CA GLN A 342 -21.56 18.52 -11.73
C GLN A 342 -20.94 17.60 -12.78
N MET A 343 -20.49 18.19 -13.88
CA MET A 343 -19.69 17.50 -14.91
C MET A 343 -18.20 17.63 -14.63
N VAL A 344 -17.50 16.51 -14.57
CA VAL A 344 -16.05 16.46 -14.33
C VAL A 344 -15.35 15.56 -15.33
N THR A 345 -14.10 15.88 -15.64
CA THR A 345 -13.22 15.02 -16.43
C THR A 345 -12.26 14.29 -15.49
N LEU A 346 -12.17 12.97 -15.65
CA LEU A 346 -11.24 12.08 -14.97
C LEU A 346 -10.31 11.47 -16.01
N ALA A 347 -9.00 11.70 -15.89
CA ALA A 347 -8.01 11.03 -16.72
C ALA A 347 -7.78 9.59 -16.25
N ALA A 348 -7.38 8.73 -17.18
CA ALA A 348 -6.89 7.39 -16.87
C ALA A 348 -5.76 7.46 -15.84
N PHE A 349 -5.79 6.55 -14.88
CA PHE A 349 -4.79 6.51 -13.81
C PHE A 349 -3.37 6.33 -14.37
N SER A 350 -3.23 5.59 -15.47
CA SER A 350 -1.97 5.40 -16.20
C SER A 350 -1.38 6.68 -16.81
N GLU A 351 -2.14 7.78 -16.89
CA GLU A 351 -1.73 9.06 -17.46
C GLU A 351 -1.19 10.05 -16.43
N ALA A 352 -0.96 9.62 -15.17
CA ALA A 352 -0.53 10.48 -14.07
C ALA A 352 0.69 11.38 -14.37
N LYS A 353 1.58 10.95 -15.29
CA LYS A 353 2.80 11.67 -15.71
C LYS A 353 2.58 12.62 -16.90
N SER A 354 1.49 12.46 -17.65
CA SER A 354 1.25 13.09 -18.96
C SER A 354 0.04 14.01 -19.00
N THR A 355 -0.80 14.00 -17.97
CA THR A 355 -2.07 14.74 -17.93
C THR A 355 -2.06 15.90 -16.93
N SER A 356 -2.87 16.92 -17.21
CA SER A 356 -3.23 17.98 -16.26
C SER A 356 -4.65 17.80 -15.70
N ALA A 357 -5.41 16.82 -16.20
CA ALA A 357 -6.73 16.50 -15.67
C ALA A 357 -6.59 15.67 -14.38
N PRO A 358 -7.58 15.70 -13.47
CA PRO A 358 -7.56 14.87 -12.28
C PRO A 358 -7.50 13.38 -12.64
N ILE A 359 -6.68 12.60 -11.93
CA ILE A 359 -6.63 11.13 -12.07
C ILE A 359 -7.31 10.39 -10.91
N LEU A 360 -7.65 11.14 -9.86
CA LEU A 360 -8.50 10.75 -8.75
C LEU A 360 -9.49 11.89 -8.51
N ILE A 361 -10.71 11.51 -8.14
CA ILE A 361 -11.75 12.45 -7.75
C ILE A 361 -12.39 11.94 -6.47
N ASP A 362 -12.46 12.82 -5.48
CA ASP A 362 -13.09 12.55 -4.19
C ASP A 362 -14.50 13.17 -4.18
N VAL A 363 -15.50 12.38 -3.80
CA VAL A 363 -16.92 12.77 -3.78
C VAL A 363 -17.53 12.31 -2.46
N GLY A 364 -17.42 13.13 -1.42
CA GLY A 364 -17.75 12.71 -0.06
C GLY A 364 -16.86 11.52 0.37
N PRO A 365 -17.43 10.38 0.81
CA PRO A 365 -16.64 9.21 1.21
C PRO A 365 -16.18 8.33 0.03
N TYR A 366 -16.51 8.71 -1.22
CA TYR A 366 -16.28 7.89 -2.40
C TYR A 366 -15.14 8.42 -3.26
N PHE A 367 -14.31 7.50 -3.76
CA PHE A 367 -13.10 7.78 -4.51
C PHE A 367 -13.18 7.15 -5.90
N LEU A 368 -13.06 7.99 -6.93
CA LEU A 368 -13.18 7.61 -8.33
C LEU A 368 -11.82 7.46 -8.99
N GLN A 369 -11.59 6.34 -9.68
CA GLN A 369 -10.35 6.08 -10.41
C GLN A 369 -10.66 5.42 -11.76
N TYR A 370 -10.06 5.91 -12.86
CA TYR A 370 -10.24 5.29 -14.17
C TYR A 370 -9.18 4.23 -14.45
N ASN A 371 -9.56 2.95 -14.34
CA ASN A 371 -8.68 1.78 -14.48
C ASN A 371 -8.46 1.40 -15.96
N LEU A 372 -8.02 2.35 -16.78
CA LEU A 372 -7.64 2.07 -18.16
C LEU A 372 -6.44 1.12 -18.21
N ALA A 373 -6.56 0.03 -18.96
CA ALA A 373 -5.57 -1.03 -19.00
C ALA A 373 -4.44 -0.72 -19.99
N THR A 374 -3.59 0.24 -19.63
CA THR A 374 -2.45 0.71 -20.41
C THR A 374 -1.26 1.02 -19.52
N GLY A 375 -0.04 0.99 -20.09
CA GLY A 375 1.20 1.31 -19.37
C GLY A 375 1.38 0.45 -18.11
N PHE A 376 1.67 1.10 -16.98
CA PHE A 376 1.87 0.45 -15.68
C PHE A 376 0.59 -0.13 -15.05
N ASN A 377 -0.56 0.06 -15.71
CA ASN A 377 -1.86 -0.48 -15.33
C ASN A 377 -2.40 -1.49 -16.35
N ALA A 378 -1.57 -1.94 -17.30
CA ALA A 378 -1.98 -2.80 -18.42
C ALA A 378 -2.55 -4.17 -18.01
N GLY A 379 -2.12 -4.66 -16.84
CA GLY A 379 -2.52 -5.92 -16.24
C GLY A 379 -3.73 -5.84 -15.31
N THR A 380 -4.46 -4.73 -15.21
CA THR A 380 -5.72 -4.72 -14.45
C THR A 380 -6.65 -5.84 -14.92
N GLU A 381 -7.08 -6.69 -13.99
CA GLU A 381 -7.87 -7.89 -14.27
C GLU A 381 -9.36 -7.58 -14.16
N LEU A 382 -9.82 -7.20 -12.96
CA LEU A 382 -11.22 -6.87 -12.68
C LEU A 382 -11.46 -5.37 -12.77
N LEU A 383 -12.66 -4.97 -13.23
CA LEU A 383 -13.04 -3.57 -13.51
C LEU A 383 -12.08 -2.88 -14.48
N ARG A 384 -11.59 -3.67 -15.45
CA ARG A 384 -10.63 -3.26 -16.47
C ARG A 384 -11.28 -2.31 -17.48
N ASN A 385 -10.66 -1.16 -17.71
CA ASN A 385 -11.16 -0.08 -18.58
C ASN A 385 -12.47 0.56 -18.09
N GLU A 386 -12.74 0.49 -16.80
CA GLU A 386 -13.92 1.08 -16.17
C GLU A 386 -13.50 2.12 -15.13
N VAL A 387 -14.38 3.06 -14.80
CA VAL A 387 -14.19 3.93 -13.64
C VAL A 387 -14.68 3.18 -12.40
N THR A 388 -13.79 2.96 -11.45
CA THR A 388 -14.12 2.33 -10.17
C THR A 388 -14.61 3.38 -9.19
N VAL A 389 -15.50 2.96 -8.30
CA VAL A 389 -15.92 3.73 -7.12
C VAL A 389 -15.50 2.93 -5.91
N SER A 390 -14.72 3.53 -5.02
CA SER A 390 -14.22 2.87 -3.81
C SER A 390 -14.37 3.73 -2.58
N TRP A 391 -14.40 3.14 -1.38
CA TRP A 391 -14.51 3.85 -0.09
C TRP A 391 -13.82 3.05 1.02
N GLY A 392 -13.55 3.69 2.15
CA GLY A 392 -13.07 3.01 3.36
C GLY A 392 -14.22 2.43 4.20
N GLU A 393 -14.02 1.25 4.79
CA GLU A 393 -14.95 0.63 5.75
C GLU A 393 -14.38 0.80 7.16
N SER A 394 -14.97 1.69 7.96
CA SER A 394 -14.44 2.05 9.28
C SER A 394 -14.39 0.90 10.28
N SER A 395 -15.26 -0.11 10.15
CA SER A 395 -15.31 -1.25 11.07
C SER A 395 -14.16 -2.25 10.88
N THR A 396 -13.47 -2.22 9.74
CA THR A 396 -12.40 -3.18 9.41
C THR A 396 -11.12 -2.50 8.93
N GLY A 397 -11.16 -1.20 8.63
CA GLY A 397 -10.08 -0.48 7.97
C GLY A 397 -9.91 -0.84 6.49
N MET A 398 -10.66 -1.82 5.96
CA MET A 398 -10.57 -2.28 4.58
C MET A 398 -11.05 -1.22 3.60
N THR A 399 -10.61 -1.34 2.35
CA THR A 399 -11.21 -0.61 1.24
C THR A 399 -12.27 -1.46 0.55
N VAL A 400 -13.39 -0.86 0.17
CA VAL A 400 -14.46 -1.50 -0.57
C VAL A 400 -14.51 -0.89 -1.96
N VAL A 401 -14.58 -1.73 -2.99
CA VAL A 401 -14.74 -1.35 -4.39
C VAL A 401 -16.13 -1.76 -4.85
N ASN A 402 -16.86 -0.84 -5.49
CA ASN A 402 -18.16 -1.17 -6.07
C ASN A 402 -17.99 -2.28 -7.12
N ASP A 403 -18.79 -3.33 -7.03
CA ASP A 403 -18.72 -4.51 -7.89
C ASP A 403 -18.98 -4.23 -9.37
N LYS A 404 -19.58 -3.07 -9.68
CA LYS A 404 -19.83 -2.59 -11.04
C LYS A 404 -19.08 -1.29 -11.28
N GLY A 405 -18.16 -1.28 -12.23
CA GLY A 405 -17.54 -0.04 -12.69
C GLY A 405 -18.47 0.75 -13.60
N LEU A 406 -18.08 2.00 -13.84
CA LEU A 406 -18.83 2.96 -14.64
C LEU A 406 -18.21 3.04 -16.05
N VAL A 407 -19.07 2.95 -17.05
CA VAL A 407 -18.76 3.13 -18.47
C VAL A 407 -19.87 3.98 -19.12
N PRO A 408 -19.59 4.67 -20.24
CA PRO A 408 -20.64 5.35 -21.01
C PRO A 408 -21.81 4.42 -21.31
N ASP A 409 -23.04 4.94 -21.14
CA ASP A 409 -24.30 4.21 -21.33
C ASP A 409 -24.43 2.93 -20.47
N GLY A 410 -23.62 2.80 -19.43
CA GLY A 410 -23.52 1.61 -18.58
C GLY A 410 -24.16 1.78 -17.20
N ASN A 411 -23.54 1.12 -16.22
CA ASN A 411 -23.97 1.22 -14.84
C ASN A 411 -23.74 2.64 -14.28
N MET A 412 -24.57 3.00 -13.32
CA MET A 412 -24.35 4.15 -12.46
C MET A 412 -24.14 3.71 -11.02
N PHE A 413 -23.32 4.44 -10.29
CA PHE A 413 -23.18 4.27 -8.85
C PHE A 413 -24.28 5.03 -8.12
N THR A 414 -24.83 4.43 -7.07
CA THR A 414 -25.75 5.08 -6.13
C THR A 414 -25.22 4.91 -4.71
N GLY A 415 -24.98 6.03 -4.04
CA GLY A 415 -24.53 6.08 -2.65
C GLY A 415 -25.32 7.09 -1.84
N THR A 416 -24.83 7.40 -0.64
CA THR A 416 -25.46 8.38 0.26
C THR A 416 -24.42 9.34 0.81
N VAL A 417 -24.73 10.64 0.79
CA VAL A 417 -23.95 11.70 1.46
C VAL A 417 -24.94 12.59 2.20
N ASP A 418 -24.72 12.78 3.51
CA ASP A 418 -25.58 13.59 4.39
C ASP A 418 -27.09 13.26 4.27
N GLY A 419 -27.41 11.97 4.18
CA GLY A 419 -28.78 11.46 4.03
C GLY A 419 -29.42 11.70 2.65
N LYS A 420 -28.70 12.31 1.69
CA LYS A 420 -29.16 12.49 0.31
C LYS A 420 -28.55 11.43 -0.60
N THR A 421 -29.32 11.00 -1.60
CA THR A 421 -28.85 10.04 -2.61
C THR A 421 -27.82 10.69 -3.53
N LEU A 422 -26.60 10.17 -3.53
CA LEU A 422 -25.54 10.50 -4.48
C LEU A 422 -25.65 9.59 -5.69
N ARG A 423 -25.53 10.14 -6.90
CA ARG A 423 -25.50 9.38 -8.15
C ARG A 423 -24.31 9.79 -9.00
N ILE A 424 -23.57 8.81 -9.52
CA ILE A 424 -22.40 9.03 -10.36
C ILE A 424 -22.50 8.15 -11.60
N ALA A 425 -22.34 8.75 -12.78
CA ALA A 425 -22.34 8.03 -14.04
C ALA A 425 -21.19 8.49 -14.94
N ALA A 426 -20.65 7.57 -15.73
CA ALA A 426 -19.75 7.90 -16.82
C ALA A 426 -20.58 8.20 -18.07
N CYS A 427 -20.38 9.37 -18.67
CA CYS A 427 -21.23 9.86 -19.77
C CYS A 427 -20.53 9.76 -21.12
N GLU A 428 -19.22 9.99 -21.17
CA GLU A 428 -18.47 10.02 -22.43
C GLU A 428 -17.01 9.64 -22.19
N LYS A 429 -16.44 8.83 -23.09
CA LYS A 429 -15.00 8.62 -23.16
C LYS A 429 -14.40 9.50 -24.26
N SER A 430 -13.39 10.30 -23.91
CA SER A 430 -12.66 11.15 -24.86
C SER A 430 -11.16 10.87 -24.74
N GLY A 431 -10.60 10.13 -25.70
CA GLY A 431 -9.24 9.61 -25.61
C GLY A 431 -9.06 8.70 -24.37
N ASN A 432 -8.08 9.03 -23.53
CA ASN A 432 -7.82 8.34 -22.27
C ASN A 432 -8.54 8.97 -21.07
N ASN A 433 -9.47 9.90 -21.30
CA ASN A 433 -10.26 10.55 -20.26
C ASN A 433 -11.71 10.06 -20.27
N MET A 434 -12.33 10.08 -19.09
CA MET A 434 -13.75 9.86 -18.87
C MET A 434 -14.42 11.15 -18.39
N LYS A 435 -15.54 11.53 -19.00
CA LYS A 435 -16.43 12.56 -18.45
C LYS A 435 -17.47 11.90 -17.54
N LEU A 436 -17.58 12.40 -16.33
CA LEU A 436 -18.49 11.91 -15.29
C LEU A 436 -19.51 12.98 -14.94
N ALA A 437 -20.75 12.56 -14.72
CA ALA A 437 -21.81 13.37 -14.15
C ALA A 437 -22.08 12.93 -12.71
N ILE A 438 -22.20 13.90 -11.80
CA ILE A 438 -22.44 13.67 -10.38
C ILE A 438 -23.66 14.48 -9.94
N THR A 439 -24.62 13.84 -9.27
CA THR A 439 -25.80 14.51 -8.71
C THR A 439 -26.04 14.13 -7.25
N LEU A 440 -26.71 15.01 -6.49
CA LEU A 440 -27.05 14.79 -5.09
C LEU A 440 -28.52 15.15 -4.83
N GLY A 441 -29.30 14.18 -4.36
CA GLY A 441 -30.73 14.37 -4.03
C GLY A 441 -31.67 14.46 -5.23
N THR A 442 -31.16 14.29 -6.45
CA THR A 442 -31.97 14.25 -7.68
C THR A 442 -32.19 12.81 -8.15
N SER A 443 -33.34 12.55 -8.76
CA SER A 443 -33.66 11.26 -9.40
C SER A 443 -33.31 11.31 -10.89
N GLY A 444 -33.10 10.14 -11.49
CA GLY A 444 -32.76 10.00 -12.91
C GLY A 444 -31.29 9.67 -13.17
N SER A 445 -30.93 9.68 -14.46
CA SER A 445 -29.56 9.51 -14.94
C SER A 445 -28.80 10.84 -14.80
N PRO A 446 -27.64 10.86 -14.12
CA PRO A 446 -26.78 12.04 -14.06
C PRO A 446 -26.42 12.61 -15.44
N CYS A 447 -26.18 11.73 -16.43
CA CYS A 447 -25.78 12.15 -17.76
C CYS A 447 -26.91 12.82 -18.56
N ASP A 448 -28.17 12.40 -18.32
CA ASP A 448 -29.33 13.00 -18.97
C ASP A 448 -29.57 14.41 -18.41
N ILE A 449 -29.48 14.57 -17.10
CA ILE A 449 -29.63 15.87 -16.41
C ILE A 449 -28.52 16.83 -16.88
N ALA A 450 -27.29 16.34 -17.01
CA ALA A 450 -26.18 17.12 -17.55
C ALA A 450 -26.36 17.57 -19.00
N SER A 451 -27.16 16.83 -19.78
CA SER A 451 -27.39 17.10 -21.20
C SER A 451 -28.61 17.99 -21.44
N GLU A 452 -29.41 18.28 -20.41
CA GLU A 452 -30.59 19.13 -20.54
C GLU A 452 -30.17 20.60 -20.77
N PRO A 453 -30.63 21.25 -21.85
CA PRO A 453 -30.29 22.64 -22.09
C PRO A 453 -30.85 23.50 -20.95
N ALA A 454 -30.02 24.40 -20.40
CA ALA A 454 -30.44 25.34 -19.38
C ALA A 454 -31.77 26.01 -19.80
N PRO A 455 -32.78 26.09 -18.91
CA PRO A 455 -34.08 26.64 -19.27
C PRO A 455 -33.86 28.05 -19.83
N THR A 456 -34.18 28.22 -21.11
CA THR A 456 -34.19 29.54 -21.75
C THR A 456 -35.11 30.43 -20.93
N GLN A 457 -34.51 31.34 -20.16
CA GLN A 457 -35.24 32.37 -19.45
C GLN A 457 -36.10 33.11 -20.49
N PRO A 458 -37.42 33.31 -20.27
CA PRO A 458 -38.23 34.06 -21.20
C PRO A 458 -37.57 35.43 -21.40
N ALA A 459 -37.24 35.75 -22.65
CA ALA A 459 -36.69 37.04 -23.00
C ALA A 459 -37.60 38.12 -22.41
N THR A 460 -37.10 38.85 -21.40
CA THR A 460 -37.73 40.09 -20.97
C THR A 460 -37.63 41.02 -22.17
N THR A 461 -38.77 41.29 -22.79
CA THR A 461 -38.94 42.29 -23.85
C THR A 461 -38.54 43.64 -23.28
N THR A 462 -37.26 43.98 -23.43
CA THR A 462 -36.76 45.33 -23.20
C THR A 462 -37.26 46.18 -24.35
N THR A 463 -38.35 46.90 -24.09
CA THR A 463 -38.88 47.94 -24.95
C THR A 463 -37.77 48.97 -25.21
N THR A 464 -37.21 48.96 -26.41
CA THR A 464 -36.23 49.94 -26.88
C THR A 464 -36.88 51.32 -26.90
N LYS A 465 -36.46 52.21 -25.99
CA LYS A 465 -36.69 53.65 -26.09
C LYS A 465 -35.83 54.21 -27.24
N PRO A 466 -36.36 55.08 -28.12
CA PRO A 466 -35.61 55.58 -29.26
C PRO A 466 -34.44 56.46 -28.79
N THR A 467 -33.24 56.09 -29.23
CA THR A 467 -32.00 56.84 -28.98
C THR A 467 -31.89 57.95 -30.03
N THR A 468 -31.86 59.19 -29.56
CA THR A 468 -31.66 60.39 -30.37
C THR A 468 -30.22 60.44 -30.87
N THR A 469 -30.04 60.57 -32.16
CA THR A 469 -28.73 60.70 -32.83
C THR A 469 -28.15 62.09 -32.54
N GLN A 470 -27.00 62.17 -31.85
CA GLN A 470 -26.18 63.39 -31.80
C GLN A 470 -24.96 63.23 -32.73
N PRO A 471 -24.52 64.32 -33.37
CA PRO A 471 -23.51 64.28 -34.42
C PRO A 471 -22.10 64.03 -33.89
N VAL A 472 -21.36 63.24 -34.66
CA VAL A 472 -19.95 62.88 -34.51
C VAL A 472 -19.09 64.14 -34.54
N THR A 473 -18.32 64.38 -33.47
CA THR A 473 -17.15 65.28 -33.50
C THR A 473 -15.88 64.43 -33.46
N THR A 474 -15.14 64.47 -34.55
CA THR A 474 -13.82 63.85 -34.71
C THR A 474 -12.76 64.72 -34.02
N LYS A 475 -12.07 64.18 -33.01
CA LYS A 475 -10.89 64.78 -32.41
C LYS A 475 -9.62 64.09 -32.96
N PRO A 476 -8.55 64.83 -33.30
CA PRO A 476 -7.36 64.26 -33.94
C PRO A 476 -6.57 63.30 -33.04
N ALA A 477 -5.96 62.31 -33.68
CA ALA A 477 -5.06 61.34 -33.07
C ALA A 477 -3.81 62.01 -32.51
N THR A 478 -3.56 61.84 -31.22
CA THR A 478 -2.25 62.08 -30.59
C THR A 478 -1.53 60.74 -30.45
N THR A 479 -0.50 60.56 -31.26
CA THR A 479 0.50 59.50 -31.16
C THR A 479 1.33 59.66 -29.88
N GLN A 480 1.24 58.69 -28.97
CA GLN A 480 2.13 58.56 -27.81
C GLN A 480 3.21 57.51 -28.13
N PRO A 481 4.50 57.80 -27.89
CA PRO A 481 5.59 56.88 -28.20
C PRO A 481 5.61 55.66 -27.25
N ALA A 482 6.06 54.54 -27.81
CA ALA A 482 6.20 53.26 -27.14
C ALA A 482 7.15 53.32 -25.91
N PRO A 483 6.86 52.61 -24.81
CA PRO A 483 7.81 52.47 -23.72
C PRO A 483 8.95 51.54 -24.14
N THR A 484 10.17 52.06 -24.15
CA THR A 484 11.41 51.32 -24.35
C THR A 484 11.69 50.43 -23.13
N GLN A 485 11.82 49.14 -23.38
CA GLN A 485 12.15 48.08 -22.42
C GLN A 485 13.61 48.25 -21.91
N PRO A 486 13.89 48.18 -20.59
CA PRO A 486 15.25 48.05 -20.10
C PRO A 486 15.82 46.67 -20.41
N ALA A 487 17.02 46.64 -21.01
CA ALA A 487 17.79 45.45 -21.31
C ALA A 487 18.12 44.65 -20.04
N THR A 488 17.67 43.40 -19.97
CA THR A 488 18.18 42.42 -19.02
C THR A 488 19.53 41.92 -19.52
N THR A 489 20.58 42.27 -18.77
CA THR A 489 21.93 41.73 -18.93
C THR A 489 21.93 40.23 -18.76
N THR A 490 22.39 39.52 -19.80
CA THR A 490 22.72 38.10 -19.80
C THR A 490 23.94 37.85 -18.94
N THR A 491 23.74 37.31 -17.73
CA THR A 491 24.83 36.77 -16.92
C THR A 491 25.21 35.39 -17.49
N THR A 492 26.32 35.35 -18.24
CA THR A 492 26.96 34.10 -18.66
C THR A 492 27.44 33.32 -17.44
N LYS A 493 26.86 32.14 -17.22
CA LYS A 493 27.34 31.12 -16.28
C LYS A 493 28.70 30.59 -16.75
N PRO A 494 29.72 30.44 -15.88
CA PRO A 494 30.99 29.83 -16.28
C PRO A 494 30.78 28.35 -16.63
N THR A 495 31.23 27.95 -17.80
CA THR A 495 31.36 26.55 -18.21
C THR A 495 32.51 25.92 -17.42
N THR A 496 32.19 25.04 -16.47
CA THR A 496 33.19 24.20 -15.80
C THR A 496 33.59 23.08 -16.76
N THR A 497 34.80 23.16 -17.30
CA THR A 497 35.44 22.10 -18.08
C THR A 497 35.77 20.94 -17.14
N GLN A 498 35.11 19.79 -17.31
CA GLN A 498 35.53 18.55 -16.65
C GLN A 498 36.84 18.04 -17.28
N PRO A 499 37.82 17.55 -16.49
CA PRO A 499 38.98 16.88 -17.05
C PRO A 499 38.58 15.51 -17.62
N VAL A 500 38.93 15.29 -18.88
CA VAL A 500 38.83 14.00 -19.57
C VAL A 500 39.78 13.02 -18.89
N THR A 501 39.23 12.04 -18.17
CA THR A 501 39.97 10.86 -17.71
C THR A 501 40.02 9.83 -18.84
N THR A 502 41.15 9.75 -19.52
CA THR A 502 41.47 8.63 -20.44
C THR A 502 41.73 7.37 -19.63
N LYS A 503 40.84 6.39 -19.75
CA LYS A 503 40.99 5.04 -19.20
C LYS A 503 42.07 4.26 -19.99
N PRO A 504 43.10 3.66 -19.36
CA PRO A 504 44.01 2.76 -20.06
C PRO A 504 43.31 1.45 -20.46
N PRO A 505 43.71 0.80 -21.57
CA PRO A 505 43.16 -0.48 -21.98
C PRO A 505 43.49 -1.59 -20.95
N PRO A 506 42.62 -2.59 -20.78
CA PRO A 506 42.84 -3.67 -19.82
C PRO A 506 43.99 -4.58 -20.28
N THR A 507 44.98 -4.75 -19.41
CA THR A 507 46.06 -5.73 -19.56
C THR A 507 45.51 -7.14 -19.28
N GLN A 508 45.61 -8.02 -20.26
CA GLN A 508 45.23 -9.42 -20.16
C GLN A 508 46.26 -10.20 -19.30
N PRO A 509 45.84 -10.97 -18.27
CA PRO A 509 46.77 -11.85 -17.55
C PRO A 509 47.20 -13.05 -18.41
N ALA A 510 48.50 -13.33 -18.39
CA ALA A 510 49.12 -14.49 -19.03
C ALA A 510 48.62 -15.80 -18.41
N ALA A 511 48.38 -16.79 -19.27
CA ALA A 511 48.03 -18.15 -18.88
C ALA A 511 49.19 -18.84 -18.14
N THR A 512 48.97 -19.18 -16.88
CA THR A 512 49.81 -20.14 -16.15
C THR A 512 49.35 -21.56 -16.47
N THR A 513 50.21 -22.31 -17.16
CA THR A 513 50.10 -23.75 -17.38
C THR A 513 50.29 -24.51 -16.07
N THR A 514 49.24 -25.19 -15.60
CA THR A 514 49.30 -26.17 -14.51
C THR A 514 49.55 -27.56 -15.09
N THR A 515 50.74 -28.12 -14.83
CA THR A 515 51.08 -29.51 -15.09
C THR A 515 50.33 -30.44 -14.12
N GLN A 516 49.60 -31.41 -14.68
CA GLN A 516 48.88 -32.47 -13.97
C GLN A 516 49.86 -33.59 -13.55
N PRO A 517 49.80 -34.13 -12.32
CA PRO A 517 50.57 -35.30 -11.94
C PRO A 517 49.87 -36.60 -12.35
N THR A 518 50.64 -37.49 -12.98
CA THR A 518 50.24 -38.84 -13.38
C THR A 518 50.28 -39.78 -12.17
N THR A 519 49.16 -40.41 -11.84
CA THR A 519 49.10 -41.52 -10.87
C THR A 519 49.14 -42.86 -11.60
N THR A 520 50.23 -43.60 -11.44
CA THR A 520 50.34 -45.04 -11.73
C THR A 520 49.90 -45.85 -10.51
N GLN A 521 48.94 -46.76 -10.69
CA GLN A 521 48.67 -47.86 -9.75
C GLN A 521 49.42 -49.14 -10.19
N PRO A 522 49.84 -50.00 -9.24
CA PRO A 522 50.50 -51.27 -9.54
C PRO A 522 49.52 -52.45 -9.58
N VAL A 523 49.71 -53.28 -10.63
CA VAL A 523 49.30 -54.68 -10.89
C VAL A 523 47.84 -55.07 -10.68
#